data_AF-A0A9X7XTT4-F1
#
_entry.id   AF-A0A9X7XTT4-F1
#
_cell.length_a   1.000
_cell.length_b   1.000
_cell.length_c   1.000
_cell.angle_alpha   90.00
_cell.angle_beta   90.00
_cell.angle_gamma   90.00
#
_symmetry.space_group_name_H-M   'P 1'
#
loop_
_entity.id
_entity.type
_entity.pdbx_description
1 polymer ?
#
loop_
_entity_poly.entity_id
_entity_poly.type
_entity_poly.pdbx_seq_one_letter_code
_entity_poly.pdbx_strand_id
1 'polypeptide(L)'
;MGERRKFAASLSLDKAATWIVLVPVAFFFVYPLWKLIALSVQTEAGLGLRYFAEVLANARTWEAVGHTITAAGLSTLISIGLGVSLAWLCAYTDIRGKAAIHALALLPLLIPSYVMTLAWTQLAGPQGVLNRAASWLAGGPVELWNVYGLDGIVVVMGLTHYPLVYMLTLSVLYRIPKELEWAAHSSGASARTVFARVTLPLALPGITGGGLLAFISGLDNFGIPAFLGIPENIAVLSTLIYEEVIGFGPSAFARAAVLSVLLGVIALAGTGLQWGLLRKSRVDQTSAEDKSIRRSLGKHRLAVEIAVGGFLLVTSVLPLLSMAANAFVKAYGLPFVPENLTWKHFAFVLFDHAGTRGAIGNSLMLASMAGVLCVVTGTLFAYWRIHKPSAAGKAMEGVVALPYALPGMVLGLAMILTWIEPIPGWQPGVYGTVWLILIAYVTRFLILQVKSSTVSIMQVGKEVEEAARINGGRFWTRWRRILLPLYAPGMATGLFLVFLTAFTELTISSLLWTSGSETIGVVIFSFEQAGSTTYSTALSTVIVVAILLALAAGSLWKRYWQRRIER
;
A
#
# COMPACT_ATOMS: atom_id res chain seq x y z
N MET A 1 24.16 2.02 50.99
CA MET A 1 22.80 1.45 50.84
C MET A 1 21.89 2.24 49.89
N GLY A 2 22.03 3.57 49.78
CA GLY A 2 21.20 4.42 48.90
C GLY A 2 21.39 4.23 47.38
N GLU A 3 22.61 3.96 46.91
CA GLU A 3 22.88 3.78 45.47
C GLU A 3 22.35 2.45 44.91
N ARG A 4 22.44 1.35 45.68
CA ARG A 4 21.84 0.06 45.29
C ARG A 4 20.31 0.15 45.21
N ARG A 5 19.67 0.94 46.10
CA ARG A 5 18.23 1.24 46.04
C ARG A 5 17.87 2.10 44.83
N LYS A 6 18.67 3.12 44.49
CA LYS A 6 18.47 3.94 43.28
C LYS A 6 18.65 3.13 41.99
N PHE A 7 19.63 2.22 41.95
CA PHE A 7 19.87 1.32 40.82
C PHE A 7 18.77 0.26 40.66
N ALA A 8 18.31 -0.34 41.76
CA ALA A 8 17.16 -1.25 41.75
C ALA A 8 15.85 -0.54 41.37
N ALA A 9 15.67 0.70 41.83
CA ALA A 9 14.53 1.54 41.45
C ALA A 9 14.56 1.89 39.95
N SER A 10 15.72 2.26 39.39
CA SER A 10 15.85 2.51 37.94
C SER A 10 15.60 1.24 37.11
N LEU A 11 16.02 0.05 37.59
CA LEU A 11 15.70 -1.22 36.94
C LEU A 11 14.21 -1.58 37.01
N SER A 12 13.53 -1.24 38.12
CA SER A 12 12.09 -1.48 38.29
C SER A 12 11.22 -0.55 37.44
N LEU A 13 11.63 0.72 37.30
CA LEU A 13 11.01 1.71 36.41
C LEU A 13 11.19 1.31 34.94
N ASP A 14 12.35 0.75 34.60
CA ASP A 14 12.64 0.25 33.26
C ASP A 14 11.79 -0.97 32.88
N LYS A 15 11.51 -1.87 33.84
CA LYS A 15 10.58 -3.00 33.64
C LYS A 15 9.14 -2.52 33.51
N ALA A 16 8.69 -1.60 34.35
CA ALA A 16 7.34 -1.02 34.27
C ALA A 16 7.11 -0.28 32.94
N ALA A 17 8.06 0.55 32.51
CA ALA A 17 8.01 1.24 31.23
C ALA A 17 7.97 0.27 30.04
N THR A 18 8.65 -0.87 30.16
CA THR A 18 8.59 -1.94 29.15
C THR A 18 7.18 -2.53 29.08
N TRP A 19 6.59 -2.95 30.21
CA TRP A 19 5.22 -3.51 30.24
C TRP A 19 4.13 -2.54 29.77
N ILE A 20 4.28 -1.24 30.06
CA ILE A 20 3.38 -0.19 29.58
C ILE A 20 3.35 -0.11 28.05
N VAL A 21 4.43 -0.47 27.36
CA VAL A 21 4.48 -0.53 25.89
C VAL A 21 4.02 -1.90 25.38
N LEU A 22 4.42 -3.00 26.03
CA LEU A 22 4.15 -4.36 25.56
C LEU A 22 2.65 -4.72 25.62
N VAL A 23 1.96 -4.36 26.70
CA VAL A 23 0.56 -4.76 26.93
C VAL A 23 -0.40 -4.15 25.88
N PRO A 24 -0.35 -2.83 25.60
CA PRO A 24 -1.16 -2.26 24.52
C PRO A 24 -0.84 -2.87 23.17
N VAL A 25 0.45 -3.09 22.84
CA VAL A 25 0.81 -3.72 21.56
C VAL A 25 0.23 -5.13 21.46
N ALA A 26 0.31 -5.96 22.51
CA ALA A 26 -0.33 -7.28 22.50
C ALA A 26 -1.85 -7.17 22.32
N PHE A 27 -2.51 -6.24 23.02
CA PHE A 27 -3.96 -6.05 22.95
C PHE A 27 -4.43 -5.54 21.58
N PHE A 28 -3.78 -4.56 20.97
CA PHE A 28 -4.23 -4.02 19.68
C PHE A 28 -3.82 -4.88 18.48
N PHE A 29 -2.76 -5.70 18.60
CA PHE A 29 -2.16 -6.39 17.44
C PHE A 29 -2.41 -7.90 17.45
N VAL A 30 -2.38 -8.56 18.62
CA VAL A 30 -2.53 -10.01 18.72
C VAL A 30 -3.96 -10.41 19.05
N TYR A 31 -4.59 -9.70 19.99
CA TYR A 31 -5.94 -10.04 20.44
C TYR A 31 -7.00 -10.04 19.32
N PRO A 32 -7.00 -9.10 18.35
CA PRO A 32 -7.98 -9.14 17.28
C PRO A 32 -7.86 -10.36 16.38
N LEU A 33 -6.63 -10.75 16.07
CA LEU A 33 -6.36 -11.93 15.27
C LEU A 33 -6.73 -13.21 16.03
N TRP A 34 -6.46 -13.25 17.33
CA TRP A 34 -6.90 -14.35 18.19
C TRP A 34 -8.42 -14.46 18.20
N LYS A 35 -9.17 -13.36 18.39
CA LYS A 35 -10.64 -13.36 18.36
C LYS A 35 -11.20 -13.83 17.02
N LEU A 36 -10.60 -13.41 15.92
CA LEU A 36 -10.97 -13.87 14.58
C LEU A 36 -10.78 -15.38 14.45
N ILE A 37 -9.63 -15.91 14.86
CA ILE A 37 -9.35 -17.35 14.80
C ILE A 37 -10.29 -18.10 15.76
N ALA A 38 -10.51 -17.59 16.96
CA ALA A 38 -11.42 -18.19 17.94
C ALA A 38 -12.85 -18.30 17.39
N LEU A 39 -13.36 -17.24 16.75
CA LEU A 39 -14.69 -17.25 16.13
C LEU A 39 -14.78 -18.28 15.00
N SER A 40 -13.70 -18.49 14.24
CA SER A 40 -13.68 -19.49 13.16
C SER A 40 -13.87 -20.93 13.64
N VAL A 41 -13.60 -21.21 14.93
CA VAL A 41 -13.72 -22.55 15.55
C VAL A 41 -14.79 -22.63 16.63
N GLN A 42 -15.43 -21.52 17.00
CA GLN A 42 -16.43 -21.50 18.07
C GLN A 42 -17.83 -21.73 17.52
N THR A 43 -18.42 -22.88 17.83
CA THR A 43 -19.77 -23.28 17.43
C THR A 43 -20.74 -23.25 18.61
N GLU A 44 -22.03 -23.41 18.34
CA GLU A 44 -23.07 -23.50 19.38
C GLU A 44 -22.84 -24.65 20.36
N ALA A 45 -22.22 -25.75 19.91
CA ALA A 45 -21.87 -26.92 20.72
C ALA A 45 -20.48 -26.81 21.39
N GLY A 46 -19.81 -25.66 21.31
CA GLY A 46 -18.44 -25.46 21.78
C GLY A 46 -17.41 -25.41 20.64
N LEU A 47 -16.15 -25.76 20.92
CA LEU A 47 -15.09 -25.74 19.91
C LEU A 47 -15.32 -26.84 18.87
N GLY A 48 -15.32 -26.48 17.58
CA GLY A 48 -15.53 -27.40 16.47
C GLY A 48 -15.18 -26.80 15.11
N LEU A 49 -15.07 -27.67 14.10
CA LEU A 49 -14.68 -27.29 12.73
C LEU A 49 -15.87 -27.20 11.76
N ARG A 50 -17.09 -27.00 12.28
CA ARG A 50 -18.32 -26.96 11.46
C ARG A 50 -18.24 -25.91 10.36
N TYR A 51 -17.87 -24.67 10.70
CA TYR A 51 -17.76 -23.59 9.72
C TYR A 51 -16.64 -23.83 8.72
N PHE A 52 -15.54 -24.49 9.13
CA PHE A 52 -14.53 -24.93 8.18
C PHE A 52 -15.09 -25.96 7.20
N ALA A 53 -15.84 -26.96 7.68
CA ALA A 53 -16.46 -27.94 6.80
C ALA A 53 -17.47 -27.29 5.83
N GLU A 54 -18.31 -26.38 6.29
CA GLU A 54 -19.26 -25.64 5.45
C GLU A 54 -18.56 -24.80 4.37
N VAL A 55 -17.56 -24.00 4.77
CA VAL A 55 -16.84 -23.11 3.86
C VAL A 55 -16.00 -23.91 2.86
N LEU A 56 -15.32 -24.98 3.30
CA LEU A 56 -14.49 -25.81 2.42
C LEU A 56 -15.31 -26.73 1.51
N ALA A 57 -16.57 -27.03 1.86
CA ALA A 57 -17.49 -27.75 0.97
C ALA A 57 -18.11 -26.86 -0.11
N ASN A 58 -18.06 -25.53 0.05
CA ASN A 58 -18.63 -24.59 -0.91
C ASN A 58 -17.71 -24.38 -2.12
N ALA A 59 -18.22 -24.66 -3.33
CA ALA A 59 -17.48 -24.47 -4.59
C ALA A 59 -17.01 -23.03 -4.78
N ARG A 60 -17.84 -22.03 -4.41
CA ARG A 60 -17.53 -20.60 -4.52
C ARG A 60 -16.27 -20.22 -3.73
N THR A 61 -15.99 -20.93 -2.62
CA THR A 61 -14.76 -20.73 -1.84
C THR A 61 -13.53 -21.07 -2.66
N TRP A 62 -13.53 -22.22 -3.34
CA TRP A 62 -12.39 -22.67 -4.12
C TRP A 62 -12.21 -21.89 -5.43
N GLU A 63 -13.32 -21.45 -6.04
CA GLU A 63 -13.27 -20.47 -7.12
C GLU A 63 -12.60 -19.16 -6.65
N ALA A 64 -13.02 -18.63 -5.50
CA ALA A 64 -12.41 -17.42 -4.94
C ALA A 64 -10.93 -17.60 -4.57
N VAL A 65 -10.54 -18.77 -4.05
CA VAL A 65 -9.12 -19.12 -3.83
C VAL A 65 -8.35 -19.13 -5.16
N GLY A 66 -8.90 -19.81 -6.18
CA GLY A 66 -8.31 -19.88 -7.52
C GLY A 66 -8.14 -18.51 -8.17
N HIS A 67 -9.17 -17.67 -8.12
CA HIS A 67 -9.13 -16.30 -8.60
C HIS A 67 -8.13 -15.45 -7.82
N THR A 68 -8.04 -15.61 -6.49
CA THR A 68 -7.07 -14.87 -5.67
C THR A 68 -5.62 -15.20 -6.04
N ILE A 69 -5.30 -16.50 -6.17
CA ILE A 69 -3.96 -16.97 -6.56
C ILE A 69 -3.64 -16.53 -7.99
N THR A 70 -4.60 -16.64 -8.91
CA THR A 70 -4.44 -16.24 -10.31
C THR A 70 -4.23 -14.73 -10.44
N ALA A 71 -5.08 -13.93 -9.79
CA ALA A 71 -4.99 -12.48 -9.77
C ALA A 71 -3.64 -12.00 -9.22
N ALA A 72 -3.26 -12.45 -8.01
CA ALA A 72 -2.00 -12.04 -7.39
C ALA A 72 -0.77 -12.57 -8.14
N GLY A 73 -0.80 -13.83 -8.59
CA GLY A 73 0.31 -14.46 -9.31
C GLY A 73 0.56 -13.85 -10.68
N LEU A 74 -0.46 -13.79 -11.54
CA LEU A 74 -0.30 -13.27 -12.90
C LEU A 74 -0.03 -11.76 -12.92
N SER A 75 -0.69 -10.99 -12.05
CA SER A 75 -0.40 -9.54 -11.94
C SER A 75 1.04 -9.28 -11.47
N THR A 76 1.60 -10.15 -10.64
CA THR A 76 3.01 -10.10 -10.23
C THR A 76 3.94 -10.38 -11.41
N LEU A 77 3.63 -11.36 -12.25
CA LEU A 77 4.43 -11.64 -13.45
C LEU A 77 4.42 -10.45 -14.43
N ILE A 78 3.25 -9.82 -14.63
CA ILE A 78 3.13 -8.57 -15.40
C ILE A 78 3.98 -7.46 -14.76
N SER A 79 3.87 -7.29 -13.44
CA SER A 79 4.64 -6.30 -12.68
C SER A 79 6.15 -6.50 -12.83
N ILE A 80 6.61 -7.76 -12.81
CA ILE A 80 8.01 -8.12 -13.00
C ILE A 80 8.47 -7.79 -14.41
N GLY A 81 7.72 -8.21 -15.43
CA GLY A 81 8.07 -7.93 -16.83
C GLY A 81 8.22 -6.42 -17.07
N LEU A 82 7.18 -5.65 -16.73
CA LEU A 82 7.16 -4.21 -16.95
C LEU A 82 8.20 -3.46 -16.10
N GLY A 83 8.29 -3.80 -14.80
CA GLY A 83 9.19 -3.14 -13.88
C GLY A 83 10.66 -3.39 -14.19
N VAL A 84 11.04 -4.64 -14.51
CA VAL A 84 12.41 -4.99 -14.88
C VAL A 84 12.81 -4.35 -16.20
N SER A 85 11.94 -4.39 -17.23
CA SER A 85 12.21 -3.76 -18.52
C SER A 85 12.45 -2.25 -18.37
N LEU A 86 11.56 -1.55 -17.66
CA LEU A 86 11.71 -0.10 -17.46
C LEU A 86 12.94 0.24 -16.59
N ALA A 87 13.22 -0.56 -15.57
CA ALA A 87 14.39 -0.38 -14.71
C ALA A 87 15.68 -0.56 -15.49
N TRP A 88 15.76 -1.59 -16.33
CA TRP A 88 16.92 -1.85 -17.18
C TRP A 88 17.14 -0.72 -18.19
N LEU A 89 16.09 -0.26 -18.86
CA LEU A 89 16.17 0.88 -19.77
C LEU A 89 16.70 2.12 -19.04
N CYS A 90 16.17 2.43 -17.86
CA CYS A 90 16.63 3.59 -17.08
C CYS A 90 18.07 3.46 -16.58
N ALA A 91 18.49 2.28 -16.10
CA ALA A 91 19.83 2.10 -15.53
C ALA A 91 20.93 1.96 -16.59
N TYR A 92 20.68 1.23 -17.67
CA TYR A 92 21.75 0.81 -18.58
C TYR A 92 21.83 1.66 -19.84
N THR A 93 20.75 2.30 -20.28
CA THR A 93 20.71 2.99 -21.58
C THR A 93 20.85 4.51 -21.49
N ASP A 94 21.08 5.14 -22.63
CA ASP A 94 21.17 6.60 -22.81
C ASP A 94 19.81 7.29 -23.04
N ILE A 95 18.68 6.65 -22.70
CA ILE A 95 17.36 7.29 -22.76
C ILE A 95 17.34 8.59 -21.94
N ARG A 96 16.69 9.61 -22.50
CA ARG A 96 16.54 10.93 -21.90
C ARG A 96 15.30 10.98 -21.00
N GLY A 97 15.18 12.07 -20.23
CA GLY A 97 13.97 12.31 -19.44
C GLY A 97 13.74 11.31 -18.29
N LYS A 98 14.79 10.64 -17.78
CA LYS A 98 14.69 9.61 -16.73
C LYS A 98 13.90 10.06 -15.50
N ALA A 99 13.94 11.35 -15.15
CA ALA A 99 13.14 11.91 -14.06
C ALA A 99 11.64 11.93 -14.35
N ALA A 100 11.23 12.27 -15.59
CA ALA A 100 9.83 12.23 -16.01
C ALA A 100 9.33 10.80 -16.14
N ILE A 101 10.15 9.89 -16.69
CA ILE A 101 9.87 8.45 -16.73
C ILE A 101 9.65 7.92 -15.31
N HIS A 102 10.55 8.26 -14.38
CA HIS A 102 10.41 7.85 -12.99
C HIS A 102 9.11 8.37 -12.38
N ALA A 103 8.81 9.67 -12.53
CA ALA A 103 7.59 10.27 -11.98
C ALA A 103 6.31 9.64 -12.54
N LEU A 104 6.21 9.48 -13.86
CA LEU A 104 5.07 8.84 -14.52
C LEU A 104 4.94 7.37 -14.15
N ALA A 105 6.06 6.66 -14.04
CA ALA A 105 6.04 5.26 -13.67
C ALA A 105 5.58 5.03 -12.22
N LEU A 106 5.80 5.97 -11.30
CA LEU A 106 5.30 5.86 -9.93
C LEU A 106 3.82 6.24 -9.78
N LEU A 107 3.25 6.92 -10.79
CA LEU A 107 1.93 7.51 -10.69
C LEU A 107 0.81 6.49 -10.41
N PRO A 108 0.79 5.28 -11.01
CA PRO A 108 -0.20 4.25 -10.68
C PRO A 108 -0.13 3.75 -9.23
N LEU A 109 1.06 3.77 -8.62
CA LEU A 109 1.24 3.34 -7.23
C LEU A 109 0.80 4.43 -6.23
N LEU A 110 0.90 5.71 -6.62
CA LEU A 110 0.58 6.85 -5.75
C LEU A 110 -0.92 7.18 -5.73
N ILE A 111 -1.64 6.84 -6.79
CA ILE A 111 -3.08 7.01 -6.88
C ILE A 111 -3.76 5.81 -6.21
N PRO A 112 -4.83 6.02 -5.40
CA PRO A 112 -5.53 4.92 -4.75
C PRO A 112 -5.98 3.88 -5.78
N SER A 113 -5.82 2.60 -5.46
CA SER A 113 -6.07 1.52 -6.41
C SER A 113 -7.51 1.54 -6.95
N TYR A 114 -8.50 1.83 -6.11
CA TYR A 114 -9.91 1.97 -6.53
C TYR A 114 -10.14 3.13 -7.51
N VAL A 115 -9.40 4.24 -7.36
CA VAL A 115 -9.44 5.36 -8.32
C VAL A 115 -8.79 4.94 -9.64
N MET A 116 -7.66 4.23 -9.57
CA MET A 116 -7.02 3.69 -10.77
C MET A 116 -7.93 2.69 -11.48
N THR A 117 -8.67 1.86 -10.75
CA THR A 117 -9.66 0.95 -11.33
C THR A 117 -10.76 1.71 -12.05
N LEU A 118 -11.35 2.73 -11.42
CA LEU A 118 -12.35 3.60 -12.07
C LEU A 118 -11.78 4.25 -13.33
N ALA A 119 -10.52 4.67 -13.30
CA ALA A 119 -9.86 5.26 -14.46
C ALA A 119 -9.75 4.26 -15.63
N TRP A 120 -9.41 3.01 -15.32
CA TRP A 120 -9.40 1.93 -16.31
C TRP A 120 -10.79 1.55 -16.80
N THR A 121 -11.83 1.56 -15.96
CA THR A 121 -13.22 1.33 -16.42
C THR A 121 -13.69 2.41 -17.38
N GLN A 122 -13.29 3.68 -17.18
CA GLN A 122 -13.60 4.76 -18.12
C GLN A 122 -12.82 4.66 -19.45
N LEU A 123 -11.65 4.04 -19.44
CA LEU A 123 -10.86 3.84 -20.65
C LEU A 123 -11.29 2.58 -21.43
N ALA A 124 -11.39 1.44 -20.75
CA ALA A 124 -11.50 0.10 -21.34
C ALA A 124 -12.76 -0.67 -20.89
N GLY A 125 -13.72 0.00 -20.24
CA GLY A 125 -15.06 -0.58 -20.05
C GLY A 125 -15.85 -0.63 -21.35
N PRO A 126 -17.05 -1.22 -21.36
CA PRO A 126 -17.87 -1.38 -22.58
C PRO A 126 -18.17 -0.05 -23.29
N GLN A 127 -18.39 1.03 -22.53
CA GLN A 127 -18.59 2.39 -23.05
C GLN A 127 -17.33 3.27 -22.96
N GLY A 128 -16.17 2.65 -22.73
CA GLY A 128 -14.90 3.31 -22.55
C GLY A 128 -14.39 3.99 -23.83
N VAL A 129 -13.42 4.89 -23.66
CA VAL A 129 -12.80 5.62 -24.79
C VAL A 129 -12.18 4.65 -25.81
N LEU A 130 -11.58 3.54 -25.35
CA LEU A 130 -10.94 2.53 -26.19
C LEU A 130 -11.95 1.88 -27.17
N ASN A 131 -13.04 1.34 -26.64
CA ASN A 131 -14.05 0.64 -27.45
C ASN A 131 -14.82 1.61 -28.35
N ARG A 132 -15.08 2.84 -27.89
CA ARG A 132 -15.70 3.88 -28.74
C ARG A 132 -14.80 4.30 -29.90
N ALA A 133 -13.51 4.48 -29.66
CA ALA A 133 -12.56 4.82 -30.72
C ALA A 133 -12.42 3.67 -31.74
N ALA A 134 -12.37 2.42 -31.27
CA ALA A 134 -12.34 1.24 -32.13
C ALA A 134 -13.60 1.13 -33.00
N SER A 135 -14.77 1.33 -32.38
CA SER A 135 -16.06 1.31 -33.09
C SER A 135 -16.15 2.39 -34.15
N TRP A 136 -15.66 3.60 -33.84
CA TRP A 136 -15.61 4.71 -34.79
C TRP A 136 -14.70 4.42 -35.98
N LEU A 137 -13.51 3.85 -35.74
CA LEU A 137 -12.57 3.47 -36.81
C LEU A 137 -13.09 2.34 -37.69
N ALA A 138 -13.80 1.38 -37.10
CA ALA A 138 -14.35 0.23 -37.81
C ALA A 138 -15.69 0.52 -38.54
N GLY A 139 -16.32 1.67 -38.28
CA GLY A 139 -17.63 2.02 -38.84
C GLY A 139 -18.80 1.20 -38.27
N GLY A 140 -18.62 0.57 -37.11
CA GLY A 140 -19.60 -0.32 -36.47
C GLY A 140 -19.21 -0.67 -35.04
N PRO A 141 -20.10 -1.29 -34.23
CA PRO A 141 -19.79 -1.65 -32.85
C PRO A 141 -18.65 -2.67 -32.78
N VAL A 142 -17.54 -2.28 -32.15
CA VAL A 142 -16.37 -3.12 -31.90
C VAL A 142 -15.97 -2.98 -30.44
N GLU A 143 -15.93 -4.12 -29.75
CA GLU A 143 -15.41 -4.25 -28.39
C GLU A 143 -14.02 -4.87 -28.45
N LEU A 144 -12.97 -4.07 -28.23
CA LEU A 144 -11.59 -4.55 -28.22
C LEU A 144 -11.28 -5.31 -26.92
N TRP A 145 -11.76 -4.77 -25.81
CA TRP A 145 -11.55 -5.34 -24.48
C TRP A 145 -12.57 -4.78 -23.51
N ASN A 146 -13.08 -5.64 -22.63
CA ASN A 146 -13.85 -5.26 -21.46
C ASN A 146 -12.99 -5.49 -20.21
N VAL A 147 -12.73 -4.40 -19.47
CA VAL A 147 -11.90 -4.47 -18.26
C VAL A 147 -12.62 -5.09 -17.05
N TYR A 148 -13.94 -5.29 -17.11
CA TYR A 148 -14.62 -6.10 -16.09
C TYR A 148 -14.26 -7.57 -16.29
N GLY A 149 -13.94 -8.27 -15.19
CA GLY A 149 -13.49 -9.67 -15.26
C GLY A 149 -12.15 -9.94 -14.59
N LEU A 150 -11.77 -11.22 -14.54
CA LEU A 150 -10.52 -11.67 -13.90
C LEU A 150 -9.27 -11.18 -14.63
N ASP A 151 -9.31 -11.12 -15.96
CA ASP A 151 -8.23 -10.59 -16.79
C ASP A 151 -8.02 -9.08 -16.57
N GLY A 152 -9.10 -8.31 -16.46
CA GLY A 152 -9.06 -6.91 -16.03
C GLY A 152 -8.43 -6.72 -14.67
N ILE A 153 -8.83 -7.54 -13.68
CA ILE A 153 -8.22 -7.55 -12.35
C ILE A 153 -6.71 -7.80 -12.45
N VAL A 154 -6.29 -8.83 -13.18
CA VAL A 154 -4.87 -9.19 -13.38
C VAL A 154 -4.08 -8.03 -14.01
N VAL A 155 -4.58 -7.44 -15.09
CA VAL A 155 -3.89 -6.39 -15.84
C VAL A 155 -3.80 -5.10 -15.00
N VAL A 156 -4.92 -4.64 -14.43
CA VAL A 156 -4.94 -3.39 -13.65
C VAL A 156 -4.11 -3.52 -12.37
N MET A 157 -4.16 -4.68 -11.70
CA MET A 157 -3.26 -4.95 -10.56
C MET A 157 -1.80 -4.95 -11.00
N GLY A 158 -1.46 -5.54 -12.14
CA GLY A 158 -0.08 -5.56 -12.65
C GLY A 158 0.44 -4.16 -12.97
N LEU A 159 -0.38 -3.33 -13.60
CA LEU A 159 -0.07 -1.94 -13.93
C LEU A 159 0.00 -1.03 -12.70
N THR A 160 -0.74 -1.36 -11.64
CA THR A 160 -0.69 -0.62 -10.38
C THR A 160 0.56 -0.95 -9.56
N HIS A 161 1.04 -2.21 -9.60
CA HIS A 161 2.11 -2.69 -8.73
C HIS A 161 3.50 -2.86 -9.40
N TYR A 162 3.61 -2.82 -10.74
CA TYR A 162 4.92 -2.78 -11.43
C TYR A 162 5.88 -1.69 -10.92
N PRO A 163 5.42 -0.51 -10.41
CA PRO A 163 6.34 0.51 -9.93
C PRO A 163 7.18 0.03 -8.73
N LEU A 164 6.66 -0.89 -7.91
CA LEU A 164 7.40 -1.53 -6.82
C LEU A 164 8.58 -2.34 -7.35
N VAL A 165 8.37 -3.12 -8.41
CA VAL A 165 9.43 -3.90 -9.06
C VAL A 165 10.44 -2.98 -9.73
N TYR A 166 9.95 -1.96 -10.43
CA TYR A 166 10.79 -0.95 -11.08
C TYR A 166 11.74 -0.29 -10.08
N MET A 167 11.24 0.22 -8.95
CA MET A 167 12.06 0.92 -7.96
C MET A 167 13.15 0.02 -7.37
N LEU A 168 12.78 -1.17 -6.91
CA LEU A 168 13.73 -2.06 -6.26
C LEU A 168 14.75 -2.62 -7.25
N THR A 169 14.32 -3.00 -8.45
CA THR A 169 15.24 -3.45 -9.51
C THR A 169 16.19 -2.34 -9.92
N LEU A 170 15.69 -1.11 -10.14
CA LEU A 170 16.50 0.04 -10.55
C LEU A 170 17.59 0.35 -9.51
N SER A 171 17.23 0.33 -8.22
CA SER A 171 18.17 0.59 -7.12
C SER A 171 19.33 -0.41 -7.08
N VAL A 172 19.05 -1.68 -7.38
CA VAL A 172 20.08 -2.73 -7.43
C VAL A 172 20.92 -2.61 -8.70
N LEU A 173 20.30 -2.35 -9.86
CA LEU A 173 21.02 -2.19 -11.13
C LEU A 173 22.05 -1.06 -11.08
N TYR A 174 21.74 0.06 -10.41
CA TYR A 174 22.71 1.15 -10.23
C TYR A 174 23.89 0.79 -9.32
N ARG A 175 23.80 -0.28 -8.52
CA ARG A 175 24.85 -0.69 -7.59
C ARG A 175 25.71 -1.84 -8.10
N ILE A 176 25.39 -2.41 -9.27
CA ILE A 176 26.22 -3.46 -9.90
C ILE A 176 27.50 -2.81 -10.44
N PRO A 177 28.71 -3.16 -9.97
CA PRO A 177 29.95 -2.58 -10.48
C PRO A 177 30.13 -2.84 -11.98
N LYS A 178 30.57 -1.83 -12.73
CA LYS A 178 30.79 -1.95 -14.19
C LYS A 178 31.98 -2.85 -14.51
N GLU A 179 32.95 -2.87 -13.62
CA GLU A 179 34.18 -3.64 -13.71
C GLU A 179 33.91 -5.13 -13.84
N LEU A 180 32.83 -5.63 -13.24
CA LEU A 180 32.39 -7.03 -13.39
C LEU A 180 31.93 -7.34 -14.81
N GLU A 181 31.21 -6.41 -15.44
CA GLU A 181 30.77 -6.56 -16.83
C GLU A 181 31.94 -6.43 -17.81
N TRP A 182 32.85 -5.48 -17.56
CA TRP A 182 34.07 -5.31 -18.36
C TRP A 182 34.99 -6.53 -18.25
N ALA A 183 35.19 -7.07 -17.04
CA ALA A 183 35.96 -8.29 -16.84
C ALA A 183 35.37 -9.46 -17.63
N ALA A 184 34.04 -9.66 -17.54
CA ALA A 184 33.36 -10.69 -18.30
C ALA A 184 33.51 -10.51 -19.82
N HIS A 185 33.37 -9.28 -20.33
CA HIS A 185 33.59 -8.97 -21.74
C HIS A 185 35.04 -9.23 -22.17
N SER A 186 36.03 -8.83 -21.37
CA SER A 186 37.46 -9.10 -21.63
C SER A 186 37.79 -10.59 -21.59
N SER A 187 37.02 -11.39 -20.84
CA SER A 187 37.10 -12.87 -20.86
C SER A 187 36.34 -13.51 -22.04
N GLY A 188 35.88 -12.73 -23.02
CA GLY A 188 35.19 -13.23 -24.22
C GLY A 188 33.69 -13.46 -24.06
N ALA A 189 33.08 -13.04 -22.95
CA ALA A 189 31.63 -13.20 -22.78
C ALA A 189 30.84 -12.25 -23.68
N SER A 190 29.84 -12.79 -24.39
CA SER A 190 28.89 -12.00 -25.17
C SER A 190 28.00 -11.13 -24.27
N ALA A 191 27.40 -10.07 -24.81
CA ALA A 191 26.47 -9.20 -24.09
C ALA A 191 25.26 -9.95 -23.48
N ARG A 192 24.81 -11.03 -24.13
CA ARG A 192 23.75 -11.92 -23.63
C ARG A 192 24.25 -12.77 -22.46
N THR A 193 25.47 -13.28 -22.56
CA THR A 193 26.12 -14.06 -21.49
C THR A 193 26.34 -13.19 -20.26
N VAL A 194 26.86 -11.98 -20.44
CA VAL A 194 27.05 -10.99 -19.36
C VAL A 194 25.72 -10.67 -18.68
N PHE A 195 24.68 -10.38 -19.46
CA PHE A 195 23.36 -10.13 -18.89
C PHE A 195 22.83 -11.34 -18.09
N ALA A 196 22.86 -12.54 -18.67
CA ALA A 196 22.26 -13.73 -18.05
C ALA A 196 23.06 -14.28 -16.87
N ARG A 197 24.40 -14.17 -16.88
CA ARG A 197 25.28 -14.78 -15.87
C ARG A 197 25.89 -13.81 -14.88
N VAL A 198 25.89 -12.50 -15.17
CA VAL A 198 26.43 -11.47 -14.28
C VAL A 198 25.32 -10.52 -13.84
N THR A 199 24.71 -9.78 -14.77
CA THR A 199 23.76 -8.72 -14.42
C THR A 199 22.49 -9.27 -13.77
N LEU A 200 21.83 -10.26 -14.39
CA LEU A 200 20.54 -10.79 -13.92
C LEU A 200 20.65 -11.48 -12.56
N PRO A 201 21.64 -12.35 -12.28
CA PRO A 201 21.82 -12.94 -10.95
C PRO A 201 22.07 -11.89 -9.87
N LEU A 202 22.85 -10.83 -10.18
CA LEU A 202 23.10 -9.72 -9.25
C LEU A 202 21.88 -8.82 -9.08
N ALA A 203 21.01 -8.70 -10.09
CA ALA A 203 19.76 -7.94 -10.03
C ALA A 203 18.62 -8.72 -9.37
N LEU A 204 18.69 -10.06 -9.34
CA LEU A 204 17.65 -10.95 -8.84
C LEU A 204 17.11 -10.57 -7.45
N PRO A 205 17.92 -10.10 -6.47
CA PRO A 205 17.40 -9.63 -5.19
C PRO A 205 16.41 -8.47 -5.30
N GLY A 206 16.70 -7.49 -6.18
CA GLY A 206 15.80 -6.37 -6.44
C GLY A 206 14.53 -6.82 -7.16
N ILE A 207 14.67 -7.72 -8.13
CA ILE A 207 13.57 -8.29 -8.91
C ILE A 207 12.63 -9.10 -8.01
N THR A 208 13.18 -10.03 -7.23
CA THR A 208 12.43 -10.89 -6.30
C THR A 208 11.85 -10.08 -5.14
N GLY A 209 12.59 -9.12 -4.59
CA GLY A 209 12.07 -8.21 -3.57
C GLY A 209 10.90 -7.40 -4.06
N GLY A 210 11.02 -6.80 -5.25
CA GLY A 210 9.94 -6.06 -5.91
C GLY A 210 8.75 -6.93 -6.26
N GLY A 211 8.98 -8.09 -6.89
CA GLY A 211 7.93 -9.01 -7.30
C GLY A 211 7.12 -9.51 -6.12
N LEU A 212 7.78 -9.76 -5.00
CA LEU A 212 7.09 -10.23 -3.80
C LEU A 212 6.29 -9.14 -3.10
N LEU A 213 6.79 -7.89 -3.11
CA LEU A 213 5.96 -6.76 -2.68
C LEU A 213 4.75 -6.58 -3.58
N ALA A 214 4.88 -6.75 -4.90
CA ALA A 214 3.75 -6.72 -5.82
C ALA A 214 2.75 -7.85 -5.53
N PHE A 215 3.22 -9.08 -5.25
CA PHE A 215 2.37 -10.21 -4.89
C PHE A 215 1.58 -9.98 -3.60
N ILE A 216 2.26 -9.54 -2.53
CA ILE A 216 1.62 -9.25 -1.24
C ILE A 216 0.63 -8.08 -1.38
N SER A 217 1.02 -7.03 -2.11
CA SER A 217 0.11 -5.91 -2.39
C SER A 217 -1.11 -6.36 -3.21
N GLY A 218 -0.93 -7.35 -4.08
CA GLY A 218 -2.03 -7.97 -4.81
C GLY A 218 -3.01 -8.73 -3.92
N LEU A 219 -2.50 -9.54 -2.98
CA LEU A 219 -3.35 -10.24 -1.98
C LEU A 219 -4.07 -9.28 -1.04
N ASP A 220 -3.46 -8.14 -0.74
CA ASP A 220 -4.02 -7.09 0.12
C ASP A 220 -5.09 -6.23 -0.60
N ASN A 221 -5.11 -6.26 -1.93
CA ASN A 221 -5.94 -5.35 -2.71
C ASN A 221 -7.40 -5.79 -2.72
N PHE A 222 -8.26 -5.02 -2.06
CA PHE A 222 -9.71 -5.15 -2.16
C PHE A 222 -10.29 -4.28 -3.29
N GLY A 223 -9.76 -3.07 -3.50
CA GLY A 223 -10.33 -2.09 -4.42
C GLY A 223 -10.45 -2.58 -5.87
N ILE A 224 -9.38 -3.13 -6.45
CA ILE A 224 -9.41 -3.55 -7.86
C ILE A 224 -10.39 -4.71 -8.06
N PRO A 225 -10.33 -5.82 -7.29
CA PRO A 225 -11.31 -6.89 -7.44
C PRO A 225 -12.75 -6.47 -7.11
N ALA A 226 -12.96 -5.57 -6.15
CA ALA A 226 -14.31 -5.11 -5.81
C ALA A 226 -14.98 -4.38 -6.99
N PHE A 227 -14.24 -3.48 -7.66
CA PHE A 227 -14.79 -2.68 -8.75
C PHE A 227 -14.90 -3.45 -10.08
N LEU A 228 -14.01 -4.42 -10.35
CA LEU A 228 -14.00 -5.16 -11.62
C LEU A 228 -14.65 -6.54 -11.56
N GLY A 229 -14.65 -7.17 -10.38
CA GLY A 229 -15.10 -8.55 -10.19
C GLY A 229 -16.53 -8.66 -9.73
N ILE A 230 -16.97 -7.82 -8.77
CA ILE A 230 -18.34 -7.88 -8.22
C ILE A 230 -19.41 -7.73 -9.32
N PRO A 231 -19.30 -6.77 -10.28
CA PRO A 231 -20.30 -6.63 -11.34
C PRO A 231 -20.47 -7.90 -12.22
N GLU A 232 -19.41 -8.69 -12.37
CA GLU A 232 -19.38 -9.93 -13.16
C GLU A 232 -19.51 -11.18 -12.28
N ASN A 233 -19.85 -11.03 -11.00
CA ASN A 233 -19.91 -12.12 -10.01
C ASN A 233 -18.60 -12.95 -9.91
N ILE A 234 -17.45 -12.30 -10.13
CA ILE A 234 -16.12 -12.88 -9.96
C ILE A 234 -15.60 -12.50 -8.57
N ALA A 235 -15.73 -13.42 -7.63
CA ALA A 235 -15.21 -13.24 -6.30
C ALA A 235 -13.73 -13.67 -6.21
N VAL A 236 -12.94 -12.86 -5.49
CA VAL A 236 -11.68 -13.27 -4.87
C VAL A 236 -11.92 -13.39 -3.35
N LEU A 237 -10.98 -13.92 -2.58
CA LEU A 237 -11.16 -14.10 -1.13
C LEU A 237 -11.47 -12.78 -0.41
N SER A 238 -10.83 -11.67 -0.79
CA SER A 238 -11.09 -10.37 -0.17
C SER A 238 -12.52 -9.89 -0.41
N THR A 239 -13.06 -10.01 -1.63
CA THR A 239 -14.44 -9.61 -1.94
C THR A 239 -15.46 -10.60 -1.39
N LEU A 240 -15.14 -11.90 -1.33
CA LEU A 240 -16.01 -12.90 -0.72
C LEU A 240 -16.15 -12.70 0.81
N ILE A 241 -15.06 -12.32 1.49
CA ILE A 241 -15.11 -11.91 2.92
C ILE A 241 -16.03 -10.70 3.08
N TYR A 242 -15.92 -9.70 2.20
CA TYR A 242 -16.81 -8.54 2.22
C TYR A 242 -18.27 -8.94 2.05
N GLU A 243 -18.58 -9.73 1.01
CA GLU A 243 -19.93 -10.22 0.70
C GLU A 243 -20.56 -11.01 1.86
N GLU A 244 -19.81 -11.88 2.52
CA GLU A 244 -20.29 -12.61 3.70
C GLU A 244 -20.64 -11.65 4.84
N VAL A 245 -19.77 -10.68 5.14
CA VAL A 245 -20.00 -9.71 6.23
C VAL A 245 -21.26 -8.86 5.98
N ILE A 246 -21.48 -8.41 4.74
CA ILE A 246 -22.67 -7.60 4.40
C ILE A 246 -23.93 -8.44 4.12
N GLY A 247 -23.83 -9.77 4.08
CA GLY A 247 -24.96 -10.67 3.77
C GLY A 247 -25.94 -10.91 4.93
N PHE A 248 -25.67 -10.39 6.13
CA PHE A 248 -26.54 -10.43 7.33
C PHE A 248 -27.06 -11.84 7.76
N GLY A 249 -26.29 -12.90 7.50
CA GLY A 249 -26.62 -14.25 7.98
C GLY A 249 -26.21 -14.50 9.45
N PRO A 250 -26.91 -15.38 10.21
CA PRO A 250 -26.58 -15.67 11.61
C PRO A 250 -25.13 -16.17 11.83
N SER A 251 -24.59 -16.88 10.85
CA SER A 251 -23.22 -17.42 10.84
C SER A 251 -22.26 -16.69 9.88
N ALA A 252 -22.67 -15.54 9.35
CA ALA A 252 -21.90 -14.77 8.37
C ALA A 252 -20.50 -14.39 8.88
N PHE A 253 -20.41 -13.82 10.08
CA PHE A 253 -19.12 -13.47 10.70
C PHE A 253 -18.21 -14.68 10.92
N ALA A 254 -18.77 -15.85 11.26
CA ALA A 254 -18.00 -17.07 11.45
C ALA A 254 -17.46 -17.63 10.12
N ARG A 255 -18.28 -17.64 9.05
CA ARG A 255 -17.81 -18.00 7.70
C ARG A 255 -16.76 -17.02 7.18
N ALA A 256 -16.99 -15.71 7.34
CA ALA A 256 -16.03 -14.68 6.98
C ALA A 256 -14.72 -14.82 7.77
N ALA A 257 -14.77 -15.25 9.03
CA ALA A 257 -13.58 -15.54 9.83
C ALA A 257 -12.80 -16.73 9.26
N VAL A 258 -13.46 -17.81 8.85
CA VAL A 258 -12.80 -18.94 8.17
C VAL A 258 -12.13 -18.50 6.87
N LEU A 259 -12.85 -17.76 6.02
CA LEU A 259 -12.29 -17.21 4.77
C LEU A 259 -11.09 -16.28 5.04
N SER A 260 -11.15 -15.49 6.10
CA SER A 260 -10.05 -14.62 6.55
C SER A 260 -8.84 -15.42 7.05
N VAL A 261 -9.07 -16.55 7.73
CA VAL A 261 -7.99 -17.49 8.09
C VAL A 261 -7.33 -18.05 6.83
N LEU A 262 -8.11 -18.50 5.83
CA LEU A 262 -7.58 -19.00 4.56
C LEU A 262 -6.73 -17.94 3.84
N LEU A 263 -7.26 -16.71 3.70
CA LEU A 263 -6.55 -15.59 3.10
C LEU A 263 -5.28 -15.23 3.89
N GLY A 264 -5.37 -15.21 5.22
CA GLY A 264 -4.24 -14.97 6.12
C GLY A 264 -3.13 -16.02 5.97
N VAL A 265 -3.48 -17.31 5.85
CA VAL A 265 -2.51 -18.39 5.59
C VAL A 265 -1.81 -18.21 4.26
N ILE A 266 -2.53 -17.85 3.19
CA ILE A 266 -1.95 -17.59 1.87
C ILE A 266 -0.97 -16.40 1.93
N ALA A 267 -1.36 -15.31 2.59
CA ALA A 267 -0.51 -14.11 2.74
C ALA A 267 0.74 -14.38 3.60
N LEU A 268 0.60 -15.11 4.70
CA LEU A 268 1.71 -15.50 5.56
C LEU A 268 2.65 -16.48 4.86
N ALA A 269 2.14 -17.42 4.06
CA ALA A 269 2.96 -18.31 3.24
C ALA A 269 3.77 -17.52 2.21
N GLY A 270 3.15 -16.55 1.52
CA GLY A 270 3.85 -15.62 0.61
C GLY A 270 4.94 -14.81 1.31
N THR A 271 4.64 -14.27 2.49
CA THR A 271 5.62 -13.52 3.31
C THR A 271 6.74 -14.42 3.83
N GLY A 272 6.45 -15.67 4.21
CA GLY A 272 7.45 -16.65 4.61
C GLY A 272 8.40 -17.02 3.47
N LEU A 273 7.86 -17.21 2.27
CA LEU A 273 8.64 -17.41 1.05
C LEU A 273 9.55 -16.20 0.77
N GLN A 274 9.07 -14.98 1.01
CA GLN A 274 9.86 -13.75 0.89
C GLN A 274 11.08 -13.75 1.77
N TRP A 275 10.84 -14.04 3.04
CA TRP A 275 11.90 -14.05 4.01
C TRP A 275 12.97 -15.10 3.67
N GLY A 276 12.55 -16.29 3.22
CA GLY A 276 13.46 -17.35 2.78
C GLY A 276 14.32 -16.97 1.56
N LEU A 277 13.72 -16.35 0.54
CA LEU A 277 14.41 -15.97 -0.70
C LEU A 277 15.35 -14.77 -0.50
N LEU A 278 14.90 -13.73 0.23
CA LEU A 278 15.68 -12.51 0.42
C LEU A 278 16.80 -12.65 1.44
N ARG A 279 16.70 -13.57 2.41
CA ARG A 279 17.74 -13.77 3.44
C ARG A 279 19.07 -14.25 2.86
N LYS A 280 19.06 -14.91 1.71
CA LYS A 280 20.28 -15.35 1.01
C LYS A 280 20.95 -14.23 0.20
N SER A 281 20.21 -13.15 -0.07
CA SER A 281 20.77 -12.02 -0.79
C SER A 281 21.51 -11.07 0.14
N ARG A 282 22.83 -11.04 0.01
CA ARG A 282 23.66 -9.94 0.51
C ARG A 282 23.92 -9.00 -0.66
N VAL A 283 22.99 -8.10 -0.95
CA VAL A 283 23.34 -6.92 -1.74
C VAL A 283 24.09 -5.99 -0.79
N ASP A 284 25.39 -5.81 -1.03
CA ASP A 284 26.20 -4.87 -0.26
C ASP A 284 25.59 -3.47 -0.38
N GLN A 285 25.03 -2.99 0.73
CA GLN A 285 24.43 -1.65 0.81
C GLN A 285 25.49 -0.53 0.75
N THR A 286 26.77 -0.91 0.79
CA THR A 286 27.94 -0.03 0.78
C THR A 286 28.43 0.37 -0.61
N SER A 287 28.00 -0.31 -1.68
CA SER A 287 28.37 0.08 -3.04
C SER A 287 27.71 1.40 -3.44
N ALA A 288 28.50 2.35 -3.93
CA ALA A 288 28.01 3.61 -4.45
C ALA A 288 27.13 3.39 -5.69
N GLU A 289 26.12 4.25 -5.88
CA GLU A 289 25.30 4.22 -7.09
C GLU A 289 26.10 4.74 -8.30
N ASP A 290 26.20 3.93 -9.34
CA ASP A 290 26.75 4.32 -10.64
C ASP A 290 25.63 4.50 -11.67
N LYS A 291 25.35 5.77 -11.99
CA LYS A 291 24.33 6.20 -12.97
C LYS A 291 24.88 6.45 -14.36
N SER A 292 26.16 6.18 -14.59
CA SER A 292 26.78 6.44 -15.88
C SER A 292 26.29 5.44 -16.94
N ILE A 293 26.10 5.93 -18.16
CA ILE A 293 25.53 5.15 -19.28
C ILE A 293 26.37 3.90 -19.53
N ARG A 294 25.73 2.74 -19.71
CA ARG A 294 26.39 1.46 -20.01
C ARG A 294 26.26 1.08 -21.47
N ARG A 295 25.15 1.43 -22.12
CA ARG A 295 24.84 1.11 -23.51
C ARG A 295 24.22 2.32 -24.20
N SER A 296 24.75 2.68 -25.37
CA SER A 296 24.15 3.67 -26.25
C SER A 296 23.14 2.99 -27.18
N LEU A 297 21.93 3.53 -27.27
CA LEU A 297 20.88 3.06 -28.19
C LEU A 297 21.09 3.57 -29.62
N GLY A 298 21.96 4.57 -29.82
CA GLY A 298 22.24 5.15 -31.14
C GLY A 298 20.97 5.58 -31.87
N LYS A 299 20.80 5.12 -33.12
CA LYS A 299 19.63 5.42 -33.97
C LYS A 299 18.29 4.93 -33.42
N HIS A 300 18.30 3.92 -32.54
CA HIS A 300 17.08 3.36 -31.96
C HIS A 300 16.59 4.11 -30.73
N ARG A 301 17.36 5.09 -30.22
CA ARG A 301 17.00 5.83 -29.00
C ARG A 301 15.62 6.46 -29.10
N LEU A 302 15.34 7.19 -30.18
CA LEU A 302 14.07 7.89 -30.34
C LEU A 302 12.88 6.91 -30.37
N ALA A 303 13.03 5.77 -31.06
CA ALA A 303 11.99 4.75 -31.11
C ALA A 303 11.70 4.16 -29.72
N VAL A 304 12.75 3.90 -28.93
CA VAL A 304 12.62 3.42 -27.54
C VAL A 304 11.99 4.50 -26.65
N GLU A 305 12.38 5.76 -26.79
CA GLU A 305 11.81 6.88 -26.04
C GLU A 305 10.32 7.07 -26.35
N ILE A 306 9.94 6.98 -27.63
CA ILE A 306 8.53 7.02 -28.06
C ILE A 306 7.75 5.82 -27.51
N ALA A 307 8.33 4.61 -27.56
CA ALA A 307 7.67 3.41 -27.04
C ALA A 307 7.45 3.51 -25.52
N VAL A 308 8.47 3.93 -24.76
CA VAL A 308 8.37 4.12 -23.29
C VAL A 308 7.39 5.26 -22.96
N GLY A 309 7.49 6.39 -23.66
CA GLY A 309 6.60 7.52 -23.47
C GLY A 309 5.15 7.15 -23.77
N GLY A 310 4.89 6.50 -24.91
CA GLY A 310 3.57 6.00 -25.31
C GLY A 310 3.00 5.00 -24.31
N PHE A 311 3.81 4.04 -23.85
CA PHE A 311 3.42 3.09 -22.82
C PHE A 311 2.98 3.79 -21.52
N LEU A 312 3.78 4.74 -21.01
CA LEU A 312 3.46 5.47 -19.77
C LEU A 312 2.23 6.37 -19.95
N LEU A 313 2.09 7.00 -21.11
CA LEU A 313 0.92 7.80 -21.43
C LEU A 313 -0.35 6.94 -21.43
N VAL A 314 -0.34 5.80 -22.13
CA VAL A 314 -1.50 4.90 -22.22
C VAL A 314 -1.83 4.24 -20.89
N THR A 315 -0.84 3.88 -20.08
CA THR A 315 -1.08 3.11 -18.84
C THR A 315 -1.29 3.97 -17.60
N SER A 316 -0.71 5.18 -17.55
CA SER A 316 -0.74 6.02 -16.35
C SER A 316 -1.54 7.30 -16.53
N VAL A 317 -1.55 7.90 -17.72
CA VAL A 317 -2.16 9.23 -17.95
C VAL A 317 -3.53 9.11 -18.60
N LEU A 318 -3.65 8.34 -19.68
CA LEU A 318 -4.88 8.20 -20.46
C LEU A 318 -6.07 7.65 -19.66
N PRO A 319 -5.93 6.68 -18.73
CA PRO A 319 -7.04 6.23 -17.89
C PRO A 319 -7.55 7.38 -17.02
N LEU A 320 -6.66 8.15 -16.41
CA LEU A 320 -7.03 9.28 -15.55
C LEU A 320 -7.67 10.42 -16.34
N LEU A 321 -7.18 10.68 -17.55
CA LEU A 321 -7.83 11.64 -18.45
C LEU A 321 -9.22 11.15 -18.87
N SER A 322 -9.39 9.86 -19.14
CA SER A 322 -10.70 9.28 -19.47
C SER A 322 -11.67 9.39 -18.28
N MET A 323 -11.18 9.15 -17.07
CA MET A 323 -11.92 9.37 -15.82
C MET A 323 -12.35 10.83 -15.65
N ALA A 324 -11.39 11.75 -15.77
CA ALA A 324 -11.63 13.17 -15.62
C ALA A 324 -12.58 13.68 -16.70
N ALA A 325 -12.46 13.20 -17.94
CA ALA A 325 -13.38 13.54 -19.01
C ALA A 325 -14.81 13.10 -18.67
N ASN A 326 -15.01 11.87 -18.18
CA ASN A 326 -16.35 11.39 -17.82
C ASN A 326 -16.98 12.17 -16.65
N ALA A 327 -16.16 12.69 -15.72
CA ALA A 327 -16.64 13.55 -14.63
C ALA A 327 -17.32 14.85 -15.13
N PHE A 328 -17.02 15.30 -16.34
CA PHE A 328 -17.65 16.47 -16.95
C PHE A 328 -18.89 16.14 -17.78
N VAL A 329 -19.16 14.87 -18.07
CA VAL A 329 -20.26 14.50 -18.96
C VAL A 329 -21.57 14.38 -18.16
N LYS A 330 -22.67 14.91 -18.72
CA LYS A 330 -24.00 14.92 -18.07
C LYS A 330 -24.48 13.54 -17.63
N ALA A 331 -24.21 12.50 -18.42
CA ALA A 331 -24.57 11.11 -18.12
C ALA A 331 -23.54 10.15 -18.70
N TYR A 332 -23.36 9.01 -18.04
CA TYR A 332 -22.47 7.95 -18.50
C TYR A 332 -22.84 7.49 -19.92
N GLY A 333 -21.83 7.26 -20.76
CA GLY A 333 -21.99 6.82 -22.15
C GLY A 333 -22.20 7.95 -23.18
N LEU A 334 -22.51 9.18 -22.76
CA LEU A 334 -22.65 10.31 -23.70
C LEU A 334 -21.29 10.70 -24.32
N PRO A 335 -21.28 11.24 -25.55
CA PRO A 335 -20.07 11.72 -26.19
C PRO A 335 -19.53 12.97 -25.48
N PHE A 336 -18.20 13.11 -25.45
CA PHE A 336 -17.51 14.26 -24.88
C PHE A 336 -17.56 15.45 -25.86
N VAL A 337 -18.69 16.15 -25.87
CA VAL A 337 -18.96 17.32 -26.71
C VAL A 337 -19.46 18.48 -25.84
N PRO A 338 -19.26 19.75 -26.24
CA PRO A 338 -19.60 20.93 -25.43
C PRO A 338 -21.02 20.92 -24.86
N GLU A 339 -21.99 20.39 -25.61
CA GLU A 339 -23.40 20.31 -25.23
C GLU A 339 -23.64 19.35 -24.05
N ASN A 340 -22.76 18.36 -23.88
CA ASN A 340 -22.83 17.37 -22.82
C ASN A 340 -21.96 17.70 -21.61
N LEU A 341 -21.23 18.81 -21.63
CA LEU A 341 -20.39 19.22 -20.50
C LEU A 341 -21.22 19.83 -19.37
N THR A 342 -20.83 19.54 -18.13
CA THR A 342 -21.47 20.03 -16.91
C THR A 342 -20.50 20.09 -15.75
N TRP A 343 -20.72 21.05 -14.85
CA TRP A 343 -20.03 21.17 -13.57
C TRP A 343 -20.90 20.69 -12.40
N LYS A 344 -22.14 20.27 -12.67
CA LYS A 344 -23.12 19.89 -11.64
C LYS A 344 -22.64 18.74 -10.76
N HIS A 345 -21.92 17.76 -11.34
CA HIS A 345 -21.39 16.63 -10.58
C HIS A 345 -20.35 17.08 -9.54
N PHE A 346 -19.46 18.00 -9.89
CA PHE A 346 -18.51 18.60 -8.96
C PHE A 346 -19.21 19.43 -7.87
N ALA A 347 -20.19 20.24 -8.25
CA ALA A 347 -20.98 21.01 -7.29
C ALA A 347 -21.69 20.09 -6.28
N PHE A 348 -22.31 19.02 -6.79
CA PHE A 348 -23.00 18.04 -5.98
C PHE A 348 -22.08 17.34 -4.98
N VAL A 349 -20.95 16.78 -5.44
CA VAL A 349 -20.04 16.02 -4.56
C VAL A 349 -19.29 16.92 -3.58
N LEU A 350 -19.01 18.19 -3.92
CA LEU A 350 -18.26 19.09 -3.04
C LEU A 350 -19.15 19.84 -2.05
N PHE A 351 -20.37 20.21 -2.44
CA PHE A 351 -21.20 21.16 -1.69
C PHE A 351 -22.56 20.59 -1.26
N ASP A 352 -23.23 19.84 -2.13
CA ASP A 352 -24.63 19.44 -1.86
C ASP A 352 -24.73 18.12 -1.08
N HIS A 353 -23.88 17.15 -1.39
CA HIS A 353 -23.94 15.83 -0.76
C HIS A 353 -23.29 15.85 0.63
N ALA A 354 -24.12 15.74 1.67
CA ALA A 354 -23.67 15.72 3.08
C ALA A 354 -22.69 14.56 3.37
N GLY A 355 -23.01 13.35 2.92
CA GLY A 355 -22.12 12.18 3.01
C GLY A 355 -20.72 12.40 2.41
N THR A 356 -20.60 13.01 1.22
CA THR A 356 -19.29 13.30 0.64
C THR A 356 -18.50 14.33 1.45
N ARG A 357 -19.14 15.40 1.92
CA ARG A 357 -18.49 16.40 2.79
C ARG A 357 -18.02 15.79 4.11
N GLY A 358 -18.87 14.97 4.73
CA GLY A 358 -18.53 14.20 5.92
C GLY A 358 -17.35 13.27 5.67
N ALA A 359 -17.35 12.56 4.55
CA ALA A 359 -16.27 11.65 4.18
C ALA A 359 -14.93 12.33 3.95
N ILE A 360 -14.90 13.50 3.32
CA ILE A 360 -13.67 14.30 3.18
C ILE A 360 -13.14 14.71 4.57
N GLY A 361 -14.03 15.19 5.45
CA GLY A 361 -13.66 15.54 6.82
C GLY A 361 -13.14 14.34 7.61
N ASN A 362 -13.84 13.21 7.56
CA ASN A 362 -13.47 11.96 8.23
C ASN A 362 -12.12 11.44 7.74
N SER A 363 -11.89 11.36 6.42
CA SER A 363 -10.61 10.91 5.86
C SER A 363 -9.44 11.82 6.27
N LEU A 364 -9.62 13.14 6.24
CA LEU A 364 -8.58 14.09 6.68
C LEU A 364 -8.31 13.97 8.19
N MET A 365 -9.37 13.86 9.00
CA MET A 365 -9.27 13.69 10.45
C MET A 365 -8.55 12.38 10.78
N LEU A 366 -9.01 11.26 10.23
CA LEU A 366 -8.45 9.93 10.44
C LEU A 366 -6.98 9.86 10.02
N ALA A 367 -6.63 10.34 8.83
CA ALA A 367 -5.26 10.33 8.34
C ALA A 367 -4.33 11.20 9.19
N SER A 368 -4.78 12.38 9.60
CA SER A 368 -4.00 13.30 10.46
C SER A 368 -3.79 12.72 11.86
N MET A 369 -4.87 12.23 12.49
CA MET A 369 -4.81 11.67 13.83
C MET A 369 -3.99 10.38 13.85
N ALA A 370 -4.20 9.48 12.88
CA ALA A 370 -3.39 8.27 12.74
C ALA A 370 -1.91 8.63 12.54
N GLY A 371 -1.62 9.60 11.68
CA GLY A 371 -0.27 10.11 11.47
C GLY A 371 0.40 10.58 12.76
N VAL A 372 -0.25 11.47 13.52
CA VAL A 372 0.28 12.00 14.79
C VAL A 372 0.47 10.89 15.82
N LEU A 373 -0.54 10.02 16.01
CA LEU A 373 -0.47 8.92 16.97
C LEU A 373 0.63 7.93 16.61
N CYS A 374 0.77 7.58 15.33
CA CYS A 374 1.84 6.73 14.84
C CYS A 374 3.20 7.40 15.06
N VAL A 375 3.37 8.70 14.76
CA VAL A 375 4.63 9.43 15.03
C VAL A 375 5.04 9.31 16.48
N VAL A 376 4.13 9.59 17.40
CA VAL A 376 4.43 9.51 18.84
C VAL A 376 4.76 8.08 19.25
N THR A 377 3.86 7.14 18.99
CA THR A 377 3.98 5.76 19.49
C THR A 377 5.08 4.97 18.77
N GLY A 378 5.20 5.13 17.46
CA GLY A 378 6.17 4.44 16.61
C GLY A 378 7.60 4.94 16.82
N THR A 379 7.79 6.25 17.03
CA THR A 379 9.13 6.79 17.37
C THR A 379 9.55 6.37 18.77
N LEU A 380 8.64 6.36 19.75
CA LEU A 380 8.93 5.84 21.09
C LEU A 380 9.31 4.34 21.05
N PHE A 381 8.56 3.54 20.29
CA PHE A 381 8.86 2.12 20.11
C PHE A 381 10.23 1.90 19.43
N ALA A 382 10.51 2.63 18.35
CA ALA A 382 11.78 2.55 17.63
C ALA A 382 12.96 2.96 18.54
N TYR A 383 12.81 4.04 19.31
CA TYR A 383 13.81 4.50 20.26
C TYR A 383 14.11 3.42 21.31
N TRP A 384 13.07 2.84 21.93
CA TRP A 384 13.21 1.75 22.89
C TRP A 384 13.93 0.54 22.27
N ARG A 385 13.52 0.14 21.06
CA ARG A 385 14.06 -1.02 20.35
C ARG A 385 15.54 -0.90 19.99
N ILE A 386 16.02 0.30 19.68
CA ILE A 386 17.43 0.58 19.34
C ILE A 386 18.31 0.68 20.59
N HIS A 387 17.81 1.32 21.64
CA HIS A 387 18.58 1.57 22.87
C HIS A 387 18.60 0.37 23.81
N LYS A 388 17.56 -0.49 23.78
CA LYS A 388 17.46 -1.71 24.59
C LYS A 388 17.32 -2.96 23.71
N PRO A 389 18.40 -3.38 23.03
CA PRO A 389 18.37 -4.59 22.21
C PRO A 389 18.07 -5.80 23.09
N SER A 390 16.91 -6.41 22.88
CA SER A 390 16.44 -7.58 23.63
C SER A 390 15.69 -8.53 22.69
N ALA A 391 15.63 -9.81 23.07
CA ALA A 391 14.82 -10.80 22.33
C ALA A 391 13.33 -10.42 22.35
N ALA A 392 12.83 -9.94 23.48
CA ALA A 392 11.47 -9.42 23.61
C ALA A 392 11.20 -8.24 22.66
N GLY A 393 12.14 -7.30 22.53
CA GLY A 393 12.01 -6.19 21.58
C GLY A 393 11.98 -6.62 20.13
N LYS A 394 12.78 -7.62 19.75
CA LYS A 394 12.72 -8.23 18.40
C LYS A 394 11.38 -8.92 18.14
N ALA A 395 10.88 -9.69 19.11
CA ALA A 395 9.58 -10.35 19.00
C ALA A 395 8.45 -9.32 18.84
N MET A 396 8.53 -8.21 19.57
CA MET A 396 7.52 -7.16 19.52
C MET A 396 7.53 -6.37 18.23
N GLU A 397 8.70 -6.15 17.64
CA GLU A 397 8.81 -5.57 16.31
C GLU A 397 8.11 -6.45 15.27
N GLY A 398 8.21 -7.79 15.41
CA GLY A 398 7.46 -8.75 14.61
C GLY A 398 5.94 -8.66 14.82
N VAL A 399 5.48 -8.52 16.06
CA VAL A 399 4.05 -8.33 16.38
C VAL A 399 3.51 -7.02 15.80
N VAL A 400 4.25 -5.91 15.90
CA VAL A 400 3.87 -4.63 15.30
C VAL A 400 3.79 -4.71 13.77
N ALA A 401 4.61 -5.57 13.16
CA ALA A 401 4.59 -5.80 11.72
C ALA A 401 3.43 -6.70 11.25
N LEU A 402 2.84 -7.51 12.14
CA LEU A 402 1.86 -8.54 11.78
C LEU A 402 0.58 -7.98 11.12
N PRO A 403 -0.06 -6.90 11.62
CA PRO A 403 -1.27 -6.35 11.00
C PRO A 403 -1.05 -5.76 9.60
N TYR A 404 0.18 -5.36 9.28
CA TYR A 404 0.54 -4.90 7.94
C TYR A 404 0.85 -6.07 7.00
N ALA A 405 1.37 -7.18 7.52
CA ALA A 405 1.64 -8.38 6.72
C ALA A 405 0.35 -9.13 6.32
N LEU A 406 -0.72 -8.96 7.09
CA LEU A 406 -2.03 -9.53 6.79
C LEU A 406 -2.85 -8.61 5.87
N PRO A 407 -3.67 -9.20 4.97
CA PRO A 407 -4.58 -8.42 4.14
C PRO A 407 -5.53 -7.55 4.99
N GLY A 408 -5.80 -6.33 4.52
CA GLY A 408 -6.60 -5.33 5.22
C GLY A 408 -8.00 -5.83 5.56
N MET A 409 -8.57 -6.71 4.72
CA MET A 409 -9.86 -7.36 4.97
C MET A 409 -9.83 -8.26 6.21
N VAL A 410 -8.75 -9.01 6.41
CA VAL A 410 -8.55 -9.87 7.59
C VAL A 410 -8.47 -9.01 8.84
N LEU A 411 -7.70 -7.91 8.78
CA LEU A 411 -7.57 -6.98 9.90
C LEU A 411 -8.88 -6.23 10.19
N GLY A 412 -9.60 -5.79 9.16
CA GLY A 412 -10.89 -5.12 9.29
C GLY A 412 -11.90 -6.01 10.00
N LEU A 413 -12.05 -7.26 9.56
CA LEU A 413 -12.91 -8.23 10.23
C LEU A 413 -12.46 -8.48 11.68
N ALA A 414 -11.16 -8.67 11.92
CA ALA A 414 -10.63 -8.87 13.27
C ALA A 414 -10.97 -7.71 14.19
N MET A 415 -10.93 -6.46 13.69
CA MET A 415 -11.30 -5.27 14.44
C MET A 415 -12.80 -5.23 14.76
N ILE A 416 -13.68 -5.60 13.82
CA ILE A 416 -15.13 -5.72 14.10
C ILE A 416 -15.36 -6.67 15.28
N LEU A 417 -14.86 -7.89 15.17
CA LEU A 417 -15.06 -8.95 16.18
C LEU A 417 -14.49 -8.57 17.55
N THR A 418 -13.41 -7.79 17.53
CA THR A 418 -12.79 -7.30 18.76
C THR A 418 -13.65 -6.27 19.44
N TRP A 419 -14.07 -5.25 18.70
CA TRP A 419 -14.62 -4.04 19.29
C TRP A 419 -16.13 -4.05 19.50
N ILE A 420 -16.85 -5.07 19.01
CA ILE A 420 -18.24 -5.33 19.42
C ILE A 420 -18.30 -5.56 20.94
N GLU A 421 -17.43 -6.41 21.48
CA GLU A 421 -17.32 -6.69 22.91
C GLU A 421 -15.86 -6.97 23.30
N PRO A 422 -15.00 -5.94 23.48
CA PRO A 422 -13.57 -6.11 23.72
C PRO A 422 -13.22 -7.03 24.89
N ILE A 423 -13.95 -6.90 25.99
CA ILE A 423 -13.83 -7.72 27.19
C ILE A 423 -15.26 -8.12 27.56
N PRO A 424 -15.52 -9.39 27.92
CA PRO A 424 -16.85 -9.83 28.31
C PRO A 424 -17.48 -8.89 29.34
N GLY A 425 -18.66 -8.34 29.02
CA GLY A 425 -19.38 -7.38 29.87
C GLY A 425 -18.90 -5.92 29.81
N TRP A 426 -17.90 -5.58 29.00
CA TRP A 426 -17.45 -4.20 28.78
C TRP A 426 -17.58 -3.79 27.31
N GLN A 427 -18.48 -2.84 27.05
CA GLN A 427 -18.76 -2.30 25.72
C GLN A 427 -18.45 -0.80 25.70
N PRO A 428 -17.25 -0.38 25.28
CA PRO A 428 -16.84 1.02 25.31
C PRO A 428 -17.55 1.92 24.27
N GLY A 429 -18.47 1.38 23.46
CA GLY A 429 -19.20 2.14 22.43
C GLY A 429 -18.34 2.59 21.24
N VAL A 430 -17.18 1.95 21.04
CA VAL A 430 -16.26 2.27 19.92
C VAL A 430 -16.75 1.66 18.61
N TYR A 431 -17.34 0.47 18.66
CA TYR A 431 -17.95 -0.17 17.50
C TYR A 431 -19.06 0.69 16.90
N GLY A 432 -19.08 0.78 15.56
CA GLY A 432 -20.02 1.62 14.83
C GLY A 432 -19.70 3.12 14.84
N THR A 433 -18.48 3.51 15.26
CA THR A 433 -18.02 4.91 15.22
C THR A 433 -16.73 5.05 14.41
N VAL A 434 -16.44 6.29 13.97
CA VAL A 434 -15.21 6.66 13.27
C VAL A 434 -13.93 6.31 14.06
N TRP A 435 -14.02 6.20 15.39
CA TRP A 435 -12.90 5.86 16.26
C TRP A 435 -12.41 4.43 16.07
N LEU A 436 -13.28 3.51 15.67
CA LEU A 436 -12.86 2.14 15.34
C LEU A 436 -11.94 2.14 14.11
N ILE A 437 -12.26 2.95 13.10
CA ILE A 437 -11.42 3.13 11.91
C ILE A 437 -10.06 3.72 12.31
N LEU A 438 -10.04 4.72 13.20
CA LEU A 438 -8.79 5.30 13.70
C LEU A 438 -7.90 4.25 14.39
N ILE A 439 -8.48 3.42 15.27
CA ILE A 439 -7.76 2.34 15.95
C ILE A 439 -7.20 1.34 14.93
N ALA A 440 -7.99 0.97 13.93
CA ALA A 440 -7.55 0.06 12.88
C ALA A 440 -6.41 0.66 12.04
N TYR A 441 -6.48 1.93 11.68
CA TYR A 441 -5.42 2.64 10.95
C TYR A 441 -4.13 2.74 11.77
N VAL A 442 -4.20 3.13 13.05
CA VAL A 442 -3.03 3.18 13.91
C VAL A 442 -2.41 1.78 14.02
N THR A 443 -3.21 0.75 14.24
CA THR A 443 -2.73 -0.63 14.35
C THR A 443 -2.04 -1.10 13.06
N ARG A 444 -2.64 -0.82 11.90
CA ARG A 444 -2.09 -1.24 10.61
C ARG A 444 -0.83 -0.46 10.21
N PHE A 445 -0.86 0.85 10.37
CA PHE A 445 0.17 1.74 9.79
C PHE A 445 1.29 2.10 10.76
N LEU A 446 1.21 1.71 12.04
CA LEU A 446 2.27 1.96 13.03
C LEU A 446 3.65 1.50 12.55
N ILE A 447 3.73 0.35 11.88
CA ILE A 447 5.00 -0.21 11.39
C ILE A 447 5.70 0.70 10.38
N LEU A 448 4.96 1.48 9.59
CA LEU A 448 5.55 2.42 8.63
C LEU A 448 6.37 3.48 9.38
N GLN A 449 5.80 4.04 10.45
CA GLN A 449 6.49 5.00 11.28
C GLN A 449 7.62 4.39 12.11
N VAL A 450 7.45 3.17 12.62
CA VAL A 450 8.51 2.45 13.34
C VAL A 450 9.73 2.29 12.43
N LYS A 451 9.55 1.89 11.17
CA LYS A 451 10.64 1.75 10.19
C LYS A 451 11.31 3.09 9.88
N SER A 452 10.52 4.13 9.56
CA SER A 452 11.06 5.46 9.29
C SER A 452 11.82 6.05 10.49
N SER A 453 11.30 5.88 11.70
CA SER A 453 11.96 6.32 12.93
C SER A 453 13.24 5.53 13.20
N THR A 454 13.22 4.22 12.97
CA THR A 454 14.39 3.36 13.16
C THR A 454 15.56 3.81 12.29
N VAL A 455 15.31 4.06 11.00
CA VAL A 455 16.32 4.56 10.06
C VAL A 455 16.88 5.90 10.54
N SER A 456 16.00 6.84 10.94
CA SER A 456 16.44 8.16 11.40
C SER A 456 17.27 8.11 12.68
N ILE A 457 16.88 7.27 13.64
CA ILE A 457 17.59 7.14 14.92
C ILE A 457 18.95 6.48 14.70
N MET A 458 19.02 5.46 13.83
CA MET A 458 20.29 4.81 13.49
C MET A 458 21.29 5.75 12.81
N GLN A 459 20.81 6.73 12.04
CA GLN A 459 21.69 7.71 11.37
C GLN A 459 22.33 8.73 12.33
N VAL A 460 21.66 9.07 13.43
CA VAL A 460 22.18 10.06 14.40
C VAL A 460 23.26 9.45 15.30
N GLY A 461 23.27 8.13 15.49
CA GLY A 461 24.19 7.46 16.41
C GLY A 461 23.81 7.62 17.88
N LYS A 462 24.23 6.65 18.71
CA LYS A 462 23.97 6.69 20.17
C LYS A 462 24.90 7.68 20.88
N GLU A 463 26.04 7.95 20.26
CA GLU A 463 27.13 8.76 20.77
C GLU A 463 26.70 10.22 20.99
N VAL A 464 25.81 10.74 20.13
CA VAL A 464 25.23 12.09 20.28
C VAL A 464 24.43 12.22 21.57
N GLU A 465 23.65 11.18 21.92
CA GLU A 465 22.89 11.18 23.16
C GLU A 465 23.81 11.07 24.40
N GLU A 466 24.83 10.22 24.32
CA GLU A 466 25.81 9.99 25.38
C GLU A 466 26.63 11.26 25.66
N ALA A 467 27.09 11.94 24.62
CA ALA A 467 27.79 13.22 24.73
C ALA A 467 26.91 14.28 25.41
N ALA A 468 25.63 14.37 25.03
CA ALA A 468 24.68 15.28 25.66
C ALA A 468 24.43 14.94 27.14
N ARG A 469 24.48 13.65 27.50
CA ARG A 469 24.32 13.18 28.89
C ARG A 469 25.53 13.53 29.75
N ILE A 470 26.75 13.34 29.23
CA ILE A 470 28.00 13.68 29.92
C ILE A 470 28.06 15.19 30.20
N ASN A 471 27.59 16.02 29.27
CA ASN A 471 27.50 17.48 29.42
C ASN A 471 26.35 17.95 30.35
N GLY A 472 25.76 17.07 31.16
CA GLY A 472 24.71 17.42 32.13
C GLY A 472 23.31 17.62 31.55
N GLY A 473 23.08 17.24 30.28
CA GLY A 473 21.77 17.33 29.65
C GLY A 473 20.73 16.45 30.35
N ARG A 474 19.71 17.08 30.96
CA ARG A 474 18.52 16.37 31.48
C ARG A 474 17.73 15.72 30.34
N PHE A 475 17.01 14.62 30.62
CA PHE A 475 16.26 13.83 29.62
C PHE A 475 15.41 14.70 28.68
N TRP A 476 14.51 15.53 29.23
CA TRP A 476 13.63 16.38 28.42
C TRP A 476 14.35 17.45 27.61
N THR A 477 15.44 18.01 28.14
CA THR A 477 16.27 18.98 27.43
C THR A 477 16.99 18.32 26.25
N ARG A 478 17.58 17.14 26.47
CA ARG A 478 18.23 16.33 25.42
C ARG A 478 17.24 15.96 24.33
N TRP A 479 16.06 15.46 24.72
CA TRP A 479 15.02 15.08 23.77
C TRP A 479 14.51 16.26 22.95
N ARG A 480 14.10 17.36 23.58
CA ARG A 480 13.47 18.47 22.86
C ARG A 480 14.46 19.30 22.05
N ARG A 481 15.68 19.52 22.55
CA ARG A 481 16.66 20.44 21.92
C ARG A 481 17.68 19.75 21.01
N ILE A 482 17.91 18.45 21.18
CA ILE A 482 18.95 17.72 20.43
C ILE A 482 18.33 16.60 19.60
N LEU A 483 17.72 15.60 20.26
CA LEU A 483 17.28 14.39 19.56
C LEU A 483 16.10 14.64 18.62
N LEU A 484 15.04 15.33 19.07
CA LEU A 484 13.84 15.54 18.27
C LEU A 484 14.11 16.37 17.00
N PRO A 485 14.89 17.47 17.02
CA PRO A 485 15.31 18.16 15.80
C PRO A 485 16.11 17.27 14.83
N LEU A 486 16.98 16.40 15.36
CA LEU A 486 17.79 15.48 14.53
C LEU A 486 16.94 14.33 13.95
N TYR A 487 15.92 13.86 14.68
CA TYR A 487 15.00 12.82 14.21
C TYR A 487 13.87 13.36 13.32
N ALA A 488 13.57 14.66 13.40
CA ALA A 488 12.42 15.28 12.73
C ALA A 488 12.34 14.99 11.22
N PRO A 489 13.42 15.04 10.41
CA PRO A 489 13.32 14.75 8.97
C PRO A 489 12.85 13.31 8.67
N GLY A 490 13.34 12.33 9.43
CA GLY A 490 12.92 10.94 9.28
C GLY A 490 11.52 10.69 9.83
N MET A 491 11.17 11.32 10.95
CA MET A 491 9.82 11.28 11.52
C MET A 491 8.78 11.89 10.56
N ALA A 492 9.11 13.01 9.90
CA ALA A 492 8.24 13.65 8.91
C ALA A 492 8.01 12.77 7.68
N THR A 493 9.02 12.01 7.26
CA THR A 493 8.88 11.03 6.17
C THR A 493 7.87 9.94 6.54
N GLY A 494 7.99 9.38 7.75
CA GLY A 494 7.03 8.37 8.20
C GLY A 494 5.63 8.93 8.45
N LEU A 495 5.51 10.17 8.97
CA LEU A 495 4.24 10.88 9.09
C LEU A 495 3.54 11.01 7.74
N PHE A 496 4.25 11.46 6.72
CA PHE A 496 3.73 11.61 5.37
C PHE A 496 3.26 10.27 4.79
N LEU A 497 4.03 9.20 4.99
CA LEU A 497 3.65 7.85 4.54
C LEU A 497 2.37 7.36 5.23
N VAL A 498 2.29 7.46 6.55
CA VAL A 498 1.09 7.06 7.30
C VAL A 498 -0.12 7.89 6.88
N PHE A 499 0.04 9.22 6.77
CA PHE A 499 -1.03 10.10 6.33
C PHE A 499 -1.53 9.73 4.94
N LEU A 500 -0.62 9.61 3.97
CA LEU A 500 -1.00 9.30 2.59
C LEU A 500 -1.72 7.94 2.52
N THR A 501 -1.14 6.89 3.13
CA THR A 501 -1.74 5.55 3.11
C THR A 501 -3.11 5.51 3.80
N ALA A 502 -3.27 6.20 4.94
CA ALA A 502 -4.54 6.29 5.65
C ALA A 502 -5.59 7.13 4.89
N PHE A 503 -5.17 8.21 4.25
CA PHE A 503 -6.07 9.07 3.47
C PHE A 503 -6.64 8.34 2.24
N THR A 504 -5.85 7.46 1.64
CA THR A 504 -6.23 6.68 0.45
C THR A 504 -6.79 5.30 0.78
N GLU A 505 -7.09 5.02 2.05
CA GLU A 505 -7.50 3.69 2.52
C GLU A 505 -8.99 3.43 2.18
N LEU A 506 -9.25 2.25 1.60
CA LEU A 506 -10.61 1.77 1.32
C LEU A 506 -10.90 0.42 1.99
N THR A 507 -9.94 -0.51 1.98
CA THR A 507 -10.11 -1.91 2.34
C THR A 507 -10.65 -2.13 3.76
N ILE A 508 -10.05 -1.49 4.77
CA ILE A 508 -10.52 -1.56 6.14
C ILE A 508 -11.80 -0.73 6.30
N SER A 509 -11.78 0.46 5.70
CA SER A 509 -12.89 1.42 5.82
C SER A 509 -14.20 0.86 5.30
N SER A 510 -14.19 0.09 4.20
CA SER A 510 -15.37 -0.52 3.60
C SER A 510 -16.05 -1.56 4.48
N LEU A 511 -15.32 -2.19 5.42
CA LEU A 511 -15.89 -3.10 6.41
C LEU A 511 -16.30 -2.39 7.71
N LEU A 512 -15.57 -1.35 8.11
CA LEU A 512 -15.72 -0.72 9.43
C LEU A 512 -16.69 0.46 9.47
N TRP A 513 -17.04 1.02 8.31
CA TRP A 513 -17.90 2.20 8.26
C TRP A 513 -19.33 1.91 8.70
N THR A 514 -19.95 2.97 9.20
CA THR A 514 -21.37 3.10 9.54
C THR A 514 -21.82 4.51 9.18
N SER A 515 -23.12 4.79 9.30
CA SER A 515 -23.65 6.13 9.03
C SER A 515 -22.90 7.21 9.83
N GLY A 516 -22.32 8.19 9.13
CA GLY A 516 -21.54 9.30 9.69
C GLY A 516 -20.03 9.02 9.83
N SER A 517 -19.56 7.80 9.59
CA SER A 517 -18.13 7.45 9.62
C SER A 517 -17.57 7.06 8.24
N GLU A 518 -18.31 7.36 7.17
CA GLU A 518 -17.89 7.11 5.79
C GLU A 518 -16.54 7.78 5.53
N THR A 519 -15.65 7.08 4.81
CA THR A 519 -14.41 7.66 4.28
C THR A 519 -14.57 7.97 2.80
N ILE A 520 -13.66 8.77 2.24
CA ILE A 520 -13.71 9.15 0.82
C ILE A 520 -13.79 7.90 -0.09
N GLY A 521 -12.96 6.89 0.19
CA GLY A 521 -12.97 5.65 -0.58
C GLY A 521 -14.32 4.94 -0.50
N VAL A 522 -14.92 4.87 0.70
CA VAL A 522 -16.23 4.25 0.91
C VAL A 522 -17.31 4.95 0.10
N VAL A 523 -17.37 6.29 0.12
CA VAL A 523 -18.35 7.05 -0.66
C VAL A 523 -18.18 6.85 -2.17
N ILE A 524 -16.94 6.81 -2.66
CA ILE A 524 -16.67 6.51 -4.07
C ILE A 524 -17.18 5.11 -4.43
N PHE A 525 -16.88 4.13 -3.57
CA PHE A 525 -17.35 2.76 -3.77
C PHE A 525 -18.88 2.68 -3.72
N SER A 526 -19.53 3.37 -2.80
CA SER A 526 -21.00 3.43 -2.71
C SER A 526 -21.63 4.07 -3.95
N PHE A 527 -21.06 5.16 -4.49
CA PHE A 527 -21.55 5.73 -5.75
C PHE A 527 -21.45 4.76 -6.91
N GLU A 528 -20.34 4.02 -7.01
CA GLU A 528 -20.16 3.05 -8.09
C GLU A 528 -21.14 1.88 -7.95
N GLN A 529 -21.29 1.32 -6.75
CA GLN A 529 -22.26 0.27 -6.46
C GLN A 529 -23.71 0.73 -6.72
N ALA A 530 -24.00 2.03 -6.58
CA ALA A 530 -25.29 2.62 -6.90
C ALA A 530 -25.45 3.01 -8.38
N GLY A 531 -24.47 2.70 -9.25
CA GLY A 531 -24.50 3.05 -10.68
C GLY A 531 -24.31 4.55 -10.96
N SER A 532 -23.90 5.34 -9.96
CA SER A 532 -23.67 6.78 -10.07
C SER A 532 -22.23 7.11 -10.50
N THR A 533 -21.79 6.52 -11.61
CA THR A 533 -20.39 6.60 -12.10
C THR A 533 -19.92 8.04 -12.37
N THR A 534 -20.80 8.96 -12.73
CA THR A 534 -20.42 10.37 -12.92
C THR A 534 -20.06 11.07 -11.59
N TYR A 535 -20.69 10.68 -10.47
CA TYR A 535 -20.32 11.19 -9.14
C TYR A 535 -19.04 10.54 -8.61
N SER A 536 -18.88 9.22 -8.81
CA SER A 536 -17.66 8.50 -8.41
C SER A 536 -16.41 9.03 -9.16
N THR A 537 -16.53 9.27 -10.47
CA THR A 537 -15.45 9.85 -11.30
C THR A 537 -15.18 11.32 -10.99
N ALA A 538 -16.20 12.14 -10.66
CA ALA A 538 -16.00 13.52 -10.24
C ALA A 538 -15.24 13.62 -8.91
N LEU A 539 -15.67 12.87 -7.89
CA LEU A 539 -14.98 12.84 -6.61
C LEU A 539 -13.56 12.26 -6.73
N SER A 540 -13.38 11.20 -7.53
CA SER A 540 -12.07 10.63 -7.84
C SER A 540 -11.14 11.64 -8.52
N THR A 541 -11.66 12.45 -9.44
CA THR A 541 -10.89 13.51 -10.11
C THR A 541 -10.40 14.57 -9.12
N VAL A 542 -11.26 15.01 -8.20
CA VAL A 542 -10.87 15.95 -7.12
C VAL A 542 -9.71 15.39 -6.29
N ILE A 543 -9.77 14.10 -5.92
CA ILE A 543 -8.74 13.46 -5.11
C ILE A 543 -7.42 13.33 -5.87
N VAL A 544 -7.47 12.92 -7.14
CA VAL A 544 -6.26 12.85 -7.98
C VAL A 544 -5.59 14.21 -8.08
N VAL A 545 -6.35 15.27 -8.33
CA VAL A 545 -5.83 16.65 -8.37
C VAL A 545 -5.22 17.03 -7.02
N ALA A 546 -5.90 16.73 -5.91
CA ALA A 546 -5.38 17.01 -4.57
C ALA A 546 -4.06 16.27 -4.27
N ILE A 547 -3.95 14.99 -4.64
CA ILE A 547 -2.74 14.18 -4.49
C ILE A 547 -1.61 14.75 -5.35
N LEU A 548 -1.87 15.09 -6.62
CA LEU A 548 -0.86 15.66 -7.52
C LEU A 548 -0.36 17.02 -7.01
N LEU A 549 -1.24 17.87 -6.49
CA LEU A 549 -0.87 19.14 -5.87
C LEU A 549 -0.04 18.93 -4.60
N ALA A 550 -0.40 17.96 -3.76
CA ALA A 550 0.36 17.63 -2.55
C ALA A 550 1.77 17.12 -2.88
N LEU A 551 1.89 16.25 -3.89
CA LEU A 551 3.18 15.75 -4.38
C LEU A 551 4.03 16.87 -4.98
N ALA A 552 3.43 17.75 -5.77
CA ALA A 552 4.11 18.92 -6.32
C ALA A 552 4.63 19.83 -5.21
N ALA A 553 3.80 20.16 -4.22
CA ALA A 553 4.19 20.97 -3.07
C ALA A 553 5.33 20.32 -2.25
N GLY A 554 5.24 19.01 -1.99
CA GLY A 554 6.29 18.26 -1.29
C GLY A 554 7.62 18.25 -2.06
N SER A 555 7.57 18.14 -3.40
CA SER A 555 8.77 18.19 -4.24
C SER A 555 9.43 19.58 -4.23
N LEU A 556 8.63 20.65 -4.23
CA LEU A 556 9.10 22.04 -4.14
C LEU A 556 9.71 22.32 -2.76
N TRP A 557 9.07 21.84 -1.70
CA TRP A 557 9.56 21.94 -0.32
C TRP A 557 10.92 21.27 -0.15
N LYS A 558 11.08 20.05 -0.67
CA LYS A 558 12.36 19.32 -0.63
C LYS A 558 13.47 20.10 -1.33
N ARG A 559 13.19 20.64 -2.53
CA ARG A 559 14.15 21.47 -3.28
C ARG A 559 14.52 22.75 -2.53
N TYR A 560 13.54 23.41 -1.89
CA TYR A 560 13.78 24.59 -1.07
C TYR A 560 14.72 24.29 0.11
N TRP A 561 14.49 23.20 0.83
CA TRP A 561 15.33 22.80 1.96
C TRP A 561 16.75 22.38 1.56
N GLN A 562 16.91 21.62 0.49
CA GLN A 562 18.24 21.21 0.01
C GLN A 562 19.10 22.44 -0.33
N ARG A 563 18.54 23.43 -1.01
CA ARG A 563 19.22 24.71 -1.31
C ARG A 563 19.62 25.51 -0.08
N ARG A 564 18.95 25.31 1.05
CA ARG A 564 19.23 26.01 2.32
C ARG A 564 20.30 25.30 3.15
N ILE A 565 20.49 24.00 2.94
CA ILE A 565 21.55 23.20 3.59
C ILE A 565 22.86 23.31 2.80
N GLU A 566 22.78 23.47 1.47
CA GLU A 566 23.94 23.67 0.58
C GLU A 566 24.52 25.10 0.64
N ARG A 567 23.82 26.04 1.27
CA ARG A 567 24.28 27.41 1.56
C ARG A 567 24.65 27.52 3.02
#